data_AF-A0A2E4KAZ0-F1
#
_entry.id   AF-A0A2E4KAZ0-F1
#
_cell.length_a   1.000
_cell.length_b   1.000
_cell.length_c   1.000
_cell.angle_alpha   90.00
_cell.angle_beta   90.00
_cell.angle_gamma   90.00
#
_symmetry.space_group_name_H-M   'P 1'
#
loop_
_entity.id
_entity.type
_entity.pdbx_description
1 polymer ?
#
loop_
_entity_poly.entity_id
_entity_poly.type
_entity_poly.pdbx_seq_one_letter_code
_entity_poly.pdbx_strand_id
1 'polypeptide(L)'
;MKVFENILTTVLTVLFLGWMSYYWYYYKPKCIEKAEQKRIENAEIEKRTTRVNVVHDYDPKTNTYPVTITASANDPDGDEVDFKWSTKDKITLVRGTTTTSPSISFDAEPGSYKVKLTTTDNYGSSCEDYIIVEVGDEPNECPTPNINYSSVETIIEIADSTVTE
;
A
#
# COMPACT_ATOMS: atom_id res chain seq x y z
N MET A 1 57.52 18.44 30.40
CA MET A 1 56.48 17.48 29.96
C MET A 1 55.09 18.12 29.83
N LYS A 2 54.51 18.76 30.86
CA LYS A 2 53.14 19.34 30.79
C LYS A 2 52.91 20.39 29.68
N VAL A 3 53.92 21.19 29.32
CA VAL A 3 53.79 22.21 28.26
C VAL A 3 53.64 21.58 26.86
N PHE A 4 54.29 20.43 26.60
CA PHE A 4 54.22 19.74 25.30
C PHE A 4 52.86 19.05 25.09
N GLU A 5 52.30 18.45 26.14
CA GLU A 5 50.95 17.85 26.13
C GLU A 5 49.87 18.89 25.77
N ASN A 6 49.97 20.11 26.31
CA ASN A 6 49.01 21.19 26.03
C ASN A 6 49.11 21.69 24.58
N ILE A 7 50.33 21.79 24.03
CA ILE A 7 50.55 22.21 22.64
C ILE A 7 50.00 21.16 21.69
N LEU A 8 50.29 19.87 21.92
CA LEU A 8 49.81 18.77 21.07
C LEU A 8 48.27 18.70 21.07
N THR A 9 47.64 18.82 22.24
CA THR A 9 46.18 18.81 22.36
C THR A 9 45.55 20.00 21.60
N THR A 10 46.13 21.19 21.71
CA THR A 10 45.63 22.39 21.01
C THR A 10 45.77 22.27 19.50
N VAL A 11 46.88 21.70 19.01
CA VAL A 11 47.07 21.45 17.58
C VAL A 11 46.07 20.41 17.06
N LEU A 12 45.85 19.32 17.80
CA LEU A 12 44.90 18.28 17.42
C LEU A 12 43.44 18.78 17.42
N THR A 13 43.04 19.62 18.39
CA THR A 13 41.68 20.18 18.41
C THR A 13 41.45 21.17 17.27
N VAL A 14 42.44 22.00 16.92
CA VAL A 14 42.35 22.90 15.75
C VAL A 14 42.24 22.09 14.45
N LEU A 15 43.03 21.01 14.31
CA LEU A 15 42.93 20.11 13.16
C LEU A 15 41.58 19.39 13.11
N PHE A 16 41.06 18.93 14.25
CA PHE A 16 39.76 18.27 14.34
C PHE A 16 38.59 19.21 14.05
N LEU A 17 38.60 20.43 14.59
CA LEU A 17 37.60 21.45 14.31
C LEU A 17 37.67 21.92 12.85
N GLY A 18 38.88 22.02 12.29
CA GLY A 18 39.09 22.28 10.87
C GLY A 18 38.54 21.15 9.99
N TRP A 19 38.80 19.90 10.37
CA TRP A 19 38.28 18.71 9.67
C TRP A 19 36.76 18.60 9.78
N MET A 20 36.18 18.83 10.95
CA MET A 20 34.73 18.86 11.16
C MET A 20 34.07 20.00 10.38
N SER A 21 34.67 21.20 10.37
CA SER A 21 34.16 22.34 9.61
C SER A 21 34.26 22.11 8.10
N TYR A 22 35.38 21.56 7.63
CA TYR A 22 35.56 21.15 6.23
C TYR A 22 34.57 20.06 5.83
N TYR A 23 34.38 19.06 6.69
CA TYR A 23 33.44 17.98 6.46
C TYR A 23 31.99 18.50 6.42
N TRP A 24 31.62 19.34 7.37
CA TRP A 24 30.30 19.97 7.44
C TRP A 24 30.05 20.89 6.25
N TYR A 25 31.06 21.66 5.83
CA TYR A 25 30.95 22.57 4.70
C TYR A 25 30.84 21.83 3.36
N TYR A 26 31.61 20.75 3.18
CA TYR A 26 31.72 20.06 1.89
C TYR A 26 30.68 18.95 1.69
N TYR A 27 30.35 18.17 2.73
CA TYR A 27 29.48 17.00 2.60
C TYR A 27 28.01 17.27 2.94
N LYS A 28 27.69 18.22 3.82
CA LYS A 28 26.31 18.62 4.13
C LYS A 28 25.51 19.11 2.91
N PRO A 29 26.02 19.99 2.02
CA PRO A 29 25.24 20.44 0.87
C PRO A 29 24.95 19.29 -0.12
N LYS A 30 25.91 18.37 -0.33
CA LYS A 30 25.72 17.23 -1.23
C LYS A 30 24.65 16.25 -0.75
N CYS A 31 24.58 15.98 0.56
CA CYS A 31 23.52 15.11 1.09
C CYS A 31 22.14 15.79 1.10
N ILE A 32 22.09 17.13 1.24
CA ILE A 32 20.85 17.91 1.12
C ILE A 32 20.34 17.93 -0.31
N GLU A 33 21.19 18.25 -1.30
CA GLU A 33 20.80 18.28 -2.72
C GLU A 33 20.27 16.92 -3.18
N LYS A 34 20.96 15.83 -2.82
CA LYS A 34 20.51 14.47 -3.12
C LYS A 34 19.17 14.15 -2.45
N ALA A 35 18.97 14.59 -1.21
CA ALA A 35 17.70 14.38 -0.51
C ALA A 35 16.56 15.19 -1.16
N GLU A 36 16.85 16.41 -1.64
CA GLU A 36 15.90 17.28 -2.29
C GLU A 36 15.50 16.75 -3.68
N GLN A 37 16.46 16.28 -4.48
CA GLN A 37 16.20 15.59 -5.75
C GLN A 37 15.28 14.38 -5.54
N LYS A 38 15.57 13.56 -4.53
CA LYS A 38 14.72 12.41 -4.18
C LYS A 38 13.31 12.83 -3.76
N ARG A 39 13.16 13.96 -3.04
CA ARG A 39 11.85 14.49 -2.65
C ARG A 39 11.06 14.95 -3.87
N ILE A 40 11.70 15.63 -4.82
CA ILE A 40 11.08 16.07 -6.07
C ILE A 40 10.68 14.86 -6.91
N GLU A 41 11.57 13.88 -7.08
CA GLU A 41 11.29 12.65 -7.81
C GLU A 41 10.08 11.91 -7.21
N ASN A 42 10.06 11.73 -5.89
CA ASN A 42 8.93 11.09 -5.21
C ASN A 42 7.63 11.88 -5.40
N ALA A 43 7.67 13.22 -5.38
CA ALA A 43 6.49 14.05 -5.60
C ALA A 43 5.96 13.92 -7.04
N GLU A 44 6.85 13.84 -8.04
CA GLU A 44 6.46 13.60 -9.44
C GLU A 44 5.92 12.17 -9.65
N ILE A 45 6.41 11.17 -8.91
CA ILE A 45 5.83 9.82 -8.91
C ILE A 45 4.43 9.85 -8.31
N GLU A 46 4.21 10.52 -7.18
CA GLU A 46 2.87 10.61 -6.56
C GLU A 46 1.87 11.33 -7.48
N LYS A 47 2.29 12.35 -8.25
CA LYS A 47 1.43 12.99 -9.26
C LYS A 47 0.99 12.03 -10.37
N ARG A 48 1.86 11.08 -10.74
CA ARG A 48 1.59 10.02 -11.74
C ARG A 48 1.00 8.75 -11.13
N THR A 49 0.64 8.80 -9.84
CA THR A 49 0.06 7.65 -9.13
C THR A 49 -1.43 7.83 -8.97
N THR A 50 -2.19 6.90 -9.52
CA THR A 50 -3.64 6.77 -9.28
C THR A 50 -3.87 5.79 -8.13
N ARG A 51 -4.76 6.14 -7.20
CA ARG A 51 -5.16 5.27 -6.09
C ARG A 51 -6.61 4.84 -6.25
N VAL A 52 -6.88 3.56 -6.08
CA VAL A 52 -8.22 2.97 -6.21
C VAL A 52 -8.51 2.14 -4.98
N ASN A 53 -9.62 2.42 -4.31
CA ASN A 53 -10.08 1.63 -3.18
C ASN A 53 -11.16 0.67 -3.64
N VAL A 54 -10.98 -0.61 -3.33
CA VAL A 54 -11.89 -1.69 -3.70
C VAL A 54 -12.62 -2.14 -2.44
N VAL A 55 -13.94 -2.09 -2.52
CA VAL A 55 -14.84 -2.65 -1.51
C VAL A 55 -15.22 -4.05 -1.96
N HIS A 56 -15.15 -5.03 -1.07
CA HIS A 56 -15.60 -6.39 -1.33
C HIS A 56 -17.12 -6.47 -1.58
N ASP A 57 -17.56 -7.56 -2.19
CA ASP A 57 -18.95 -7.81 -2.61
C ASP A 57 -19.83 -8.41 -1.50
N TYR A 58 -19.32 -8.55 -0.28
CA TYR A 58 -19.99 -9.19 0.87
C TYR A 58 -20.34 -10.66 0.63
N ASP A 59 -19.74 -11.36 -0.35
CA ASP A 59 -19.91 -12.81 -0.48
C ASP A 59 -18.95 -13.54 0.49
N PRO A 60 -19.45 -14.16 1.58
CA PRO A 60 -18.60 -14.83 2.56
C PRO A 60 -17.93 -16.11 2.03
N LYS A 61 -18.19 -16.50 0.77
CA LYS A 61 -17.57 -17.66 0.12
C LYS A 61 -16.30 -17.28 -0.63
N THR A 62 -16.11 -16.01 -0.93
CA THR A 62 -14.88 -15.51 -1.56
C THR A 62 -13.96 -14.94 -0.48
N ASN A 63 -12.70 -14.75 -0.81
CA ASN A 63 -11.77 -13.94 0.00
C ASN A 63 -10.81 -13.15 -0.91
N THR A 64 -11.21 -13.01 -2.18
CA THR A 64 -10.44 -12.41 -3.24
C THR A 64 -11.36 -11.59 -4.11
N TYR A 65 -10.89 -10.45 -4.60
CA TYR A 65 -11.61 -9.58 -5.52
C TYR A 65 -10.97 -9.61 -6.91
N PRO A 66 -11.74 -9.82 -8.00
CA PRO A 66 -11.22 -9.78 -9.35
C PRO A 66 -10.91 -8.34 -9.77
N VAL A 67 -9.63 -8.03 -9.94
CA VAL A 67 -9.16 -6.71 -10.37
C VAL A 67 -8.84 -6.74 -11.87
N THR A 68 -9.38 -5.77 -12.62
CA THR A 68 -9.00 -5.52 -14.01
C THR A 68 -8.55 -4.08 -14.17
N ILE A 69 -7.36 -3.90 -14.74
CA ILE A 69 -6.78 -2.59 -15.04
C ILE A 69 -6.68 -2.46 -16.55
N THR A 70 -7.22 -1.38 -17.09
CA THR A 70 -7.17 -1.03 -18.51
C THR A 70 -6.44 0.29 -18.69
N ALA A 71 -5.55 0.35 -19.68
CA ALA A 71 -4.82 1.54 -20.08
C ALA A 71 -5.20 1.97 -21.50
N SER A 72 -4.97 3.25 -21.78
CA SER A 72 -5.00 3.82 -23.11
C SER A 72 -3.85 4.81 -23.23
N ALA A 73 -3.16 4.79 -24.36
CA ALA A 73 -2.11 5.72 -24.69
C ALA A 73 -2.25 6.13 -26.15
N ASN A 74 -1.92 7.38 -26.44
CA ASN A 74 -1.94 7.93 -27.79
C ASN A 74 -0.66 8.74 -27.98
N ASP A 75 0.06 8.46 -29.05
CA ASP A 75 1.19 9.29 -29.46
C ASP A 75 0.69 10.49 -30.31
N PRO A 76 1.14 11.73 -30.05
CA PRO A 76 0.72 12.92 -30.82
C PRO A 76 1.05 12.86 -32.31
N ASP A 77 2.11 12.14 -32.69
CA ASP A 77 2.55 11.95 -34.07
C ASP A 77 1.83 10.77 -34.74
N GLY A 78 1.02 10.03 -33.98
CA GLY A 78 0.18 8.92 -34.47
C GLY A 78 0.87 7.57 -34.46
N ASP A 79 1.99 7.45 -33.75
CA ASP A 79 2.75 6.22 -33.63
C ASP A 79 2.03 5.14 -32.80
N GLU A 80 2.38 3.89 -33.08
CA GLU A 80 1.95 2.75 -32.28
C GLU A 80 2.64 2.77 -30.91
N VAL A 81 1.87 2.45 -29.87
CA VAL A 81 2.34 2.46 -28.49
C VAL A 81 2.27 1.06 -27.90
N ASP A 82 3.41 0.57 -27.41
CA ASP A 82 3.53 -0.68 -26.66
C ASP A 82 3.20 -0.48 -25.18
N PHE A 83 2.65 -1.52 -24.54
CA PHE A 83 2.23 -1.49 -23.13
C PHE A 83 2.98 -2.54 -22.31
N LYS A 84 3.79 -2.08 -21.35
CA LYS A 84 4.53 -2.97 -20.44
C LYS A 84 4.08 -2.78 -19.01
N TRP A 85 3.51 -3.84 -18.44
CA TRP A 85 3.11 -3.89 -17.05
C TRP A 85 4.23 -4.48 -16.18
N SER A 86 4.50 -3.83 -15.05
CA SER A 86 5.42 -4.29 -14.02
C SER A 86 4.66 -4.38 -12.71
N THR A 87 4.51 -5.61 -12.22
CA THR A 87 3.80 -5.94 -10.98
C THR A 87 4.80 -6.42 -9.94
N LYS A 88 4.51 -6.17 -8.66
CA LYS A 88 5.28 -6.75 -7.54
C LYS A 88 4.80 -8.18 -7.24
N ASP A 89 5.59 -8.91 -6.44
CA ASP A 89 5.43 -10.34 -6.12
C ASP A 89 4.05 -10.78 -5.59
N LYS A 90 3.18 -9.85 -5.18
CA LYS A 90 1.81 -10.15 -4.72
C LYS A 90 0.80 -10.38 -5.84
N ILE A 91 1.15 -10.14 -7.10
CA ILE A 91 0.21 -10.21 -8.23
C ILE A 91 0.55 -11.41 -9.12
N THR A 92 -0.40 -12.33 -9.24
CA THR A 92 -0.38 -13.38 -10.26
C THR A 92 -1.38 -13.00 -11.35
N LEU A 93 -0.90 -12.75 -12.57
CA LEU A 93 -1.76 -12.34 -13.68
C LEU A 93 -2.60 -13.51 -14.19
N VAL A 94 -3.90 -13.28 -14.32
CA VAL A 94 -4.87 -14.18 -14.96
C VAL A 94 -5.01 -13.86 -16.46
N ARG A 95 -4.82 -12.59 -16.85
CA ARG A 95 -4.77 -12.10 -18.26
C ARG A 95 -3.76 -10.96 -18.43
N GLY A 96 -3.32 -10.75 -19.68
CA GLY A 96 -2.52 -9.58 -20.06
C GLY A 96 -1.00 -9.74 -19.96
N THR A 97 -0.49 -10.95 -20.21
CA THR A 97 0.95 -11.26 -20.07
C THR A 97 1.83 -10.82 -21.25
N THR A 98 1.24 -10.22 -22.30
CA THR A 98 1.97 -9.76 -23.50
C THR A 98 2.27 -8.26 -23.43
N THR A 99 3.34 -7.83 -24.09
CA THR A 99 3.77 -6.41 -24.19
C THR A 99 2.83 -5.53 -25.02
N THR A 100 1.78 -6.12 -25.60
CA THR A 100 0.80 -5.43 -26.45
C THR A 100 -0.58 -5.34 -25.80
N SER A 101 -0.78 -5.97 -24.63
CA SER A 101 -2.08 -5.95 -23.98
C SER A 101 -2.28 -4.63 -23.22
N PRO A 102 -3.27 -3.80 -23.61
CA PRO A 102 -3.62 -2.60 -22.85
C PRO A 102 -4.38 -2.93 -21.56
N SER A 103 -4.55 -4.21 -21.22
CA SER A 103 -5.27 -4.64 -20.02
C SER A 103 -4.59 -5.79 -19.31
N ILE A 104 -4.65 -5.78 -17.98
CA ILE A 104 -4.24 -6.90 -17.11
C ILE A 104 -5.35 -7.22 -16.12
N SER A 105 -5.43 -8.48 -15.70
CA SER A 105 -6.38 -8.92 -14.68
C SER A 105 -5.70 -9.86 -13.69
N PHE A 106 -6.08 -9.78 -12.42
CA PHE A 106 -5.60 -10.65 -11.33
C PHE A 106 -6.63 -10.71 -10.21
N ASP A 107 -6.60 -11.79 -9.44
CA ASP A 107 -7.39 -11.93 -8.22
C ASP A 107 -6.59 -11.41 -7.02
N ALA A 108 -7.20 -10.54 -6.22
CA ALA A 108 -6.54 -9.81 -5.14
C ALA A 108 -7.17 -10.15 -3.78
N GLU A 109 -6.35 -10.60 -2.84
CA GLU A 109 -6.71 -10.67 -1.42
C GLU A 109 -6.69 -9.26 -0.78
N PRO A 110 -7.19 -9.08 0.45
CA PRO A 110 -7.04 -7.81 1.16
C PRO A 110 -5.58 -7.34 1.22
N GLY A 111 -5.34 -6.09 0.82
CA GLY A 111 -4.00 -5.52 0.78
C GLY A 111 -3.80 -4.41 -0.26
N SER A 112 -2.55 -3.96 -0.36
CA SER A 112 -2.13 -2.90 -1.29
C SER A 112 -1.29 -3.46 -2.43
N TYR A 113 -1.70 -3.14 -3.66
CA TYR A 113 -1.14 -3.63 -4.91
C TYR A 113 -0.66 -2.46 -5.76
N LYS A 114 0.67 -2.30 -5.87
CA LYS A 114 1.28 -1.29 -6.74
C LYS A 114 1.63 -1.91 -8.10
N VAL A 115 1.04 -1.35 -9.14
CA VAL A 115 1.28 -1.69 -10.55
C VAL A 115 1.94 -0.50 -11.22
N LYS A 116 2.96 -0.76 -12.04
CA LYS A 116 3.60 0.23 -12.89
C LYS A 116 3.26 -0.09 -14.34
N LEU A 117 2.83 0.92 -15.08
CA LEU A 117 2.70 0.88 -16.53
C LEU A 117 3.85 1.64 -17.16
N THR A 118 4.49 1.06 -18.16
CA THR A 118 5.41 1.74 -19.06
C THR A 118 4.85 1.67 -20.48
N THR A 119 4.67 2.83 -21.12
CA THR A 119 4.25 2.92 -22.52
C THR A 119 5.43 3.36 -23.36
N THR A 120 5.66 2.73 -24.51
CA THR A 120 6.81 3.01 -25.38
C THR A 120 6.35 3.21 -26.82
N ASP A 121 6.81 4.27 -27.49
CA ASP A 121 6.56 4.46 -28.93
C ASP A 121 7.52 3.61 -29.79
N ASN A 122 7.26 3.55 -31.10
CA ASN A 122 8.11 2.86 -32.07
C ASN A 122 9.51 3.51 -32.26
N TYR A 123 9.73 4.73 -31.76
CA TYR A 123 11.01 5.44 -31.75
C TYR A 123 11.83 5.20 -30.46
N GLY A 124 11.25 4.50 -29.47
CA GLY A 124 11.87 4.11 -28.21
C GLY A 124 11.70 5.12 -27.07
N SER A 125 10.92 6.19 -27.23
CA SER A 125 10.54 7.08 -26.13
C SER A 125 9.60 6.35 -25.19
N SER A 126 9.69 6.62 -23.87
CA SER A 126 8.84 5.96 -22.89
C SER A 126 8.31 6.88 -21.80
N CYS A 127 7.09 6.59 -21.36
CA CYS A 127 6.43 7.22 -20.22
C CYS A 127 6.05 6.16 -19.19
N GLU A 128 5.96 6.57 -17.91
CA GLU A 128 5.61 5.67 -16.82
C GLU A 128 4.51 6.27 -15.95
N ASP A 129 3.54 5.44 -15.60
CA ASP A 129 2.46 5.74 -14.65
C ASP A 129 2.29 4.63 -13.63
N TYR A 130 1.67 4.96 -12.51
CA TYR A 130 1.51 4.06 -11.38
C TYR A 130 0.05 3.96 -10.97
N ILE A 131 -0.37 2.76 -10.59
CA ILE A 131 -1.68 2.48 -10.00
C ILE A 131 -1.46 1.75 -8.69
N ILE A 132 -2.09 2.22 -7.63
CA ILE A 132 -2.16 1.55 -6.33
C ILE A 132 -3.61 1.14 -6.10
N VAL A 133 -3.85 -0.17 -6.05
CA VAL A 133 -5.15 -0.74 -5.70
C VAL A 133 -5.11 -1.16 -4.23
N GLU A 134 -5.99 -0.60 -3.43
CA GLU A 134 -6.18 -0.93 -2.01
C GLU A 134 -7.46 -1.75 -1.87
N VAL A 135 -7.31 -3.04 -1.58
CA VAL A 135 -8.40 -3.97 -1.35
C VAL A 135 -8.62 -4.06 0.16
N GLY A 136 -9.80 -3.68 0.62
CA GLY A 136 -10.18 -3.79 2.05
C GLY A 136 -10.41 -5.24 2.48
N ASP A 137 -10.61 -5.46 3.78
CA ASP A 137 -11.08 -6.76 4.28
C ASP A 137 -12.55 -6.99 3.92
N GLU A 138 -12.97 -8.25 3.87
CA GLU A 138 -14.39 -8.59 3.76
C GLU A 138 -15.16 -8.16 5.02
N PRO A 139 -16.26 -7.39 4.89
CA PRO A 139 -17.05 -6.98 6.04
C PRO A 139 -17.70 -8.19 6.74
N ASN A 140 -17.57 -8.24 8.07
CA ASN A 140 -18.21 -9.27 8.89
C ASN A 140 -18.82 -8.64 10.15
N GLU A 141 -20.08 -8.96 10.44
CA GLU A 141 -20.79 -8.53 11.65
C GLU A 141 -21.22 -9.75 12.47
N CYS A 142 -21.08 -9.67 13.80
CA CYS A 142 -21.51 -10.73 14.70
C CYS A 142 -23.04 -10.94 14.61
N PRO A 143 -23.53 -12.19 14.57
CA PRO A 143 -24.97 -12.44 14.62
C PRO A 143 -25.55 -11.99 15.96
N THR A 144 -26.75 -11.42 15.95
CA THR A 144 -27.49 -11.08 17.19
C THR A 144 -28.37 -12.26 17.61
N PRO A 145 -28.14 -12.89 18.77
CA PRO A 145 -28.97 -14.02 19.21
C PRO A 145 -30.35 -13.54 19.66
N ASN A 146 -31.39 -14.28 19.27
CA ASN A 146 -32.75 -14.11 19.78
C ASN A 146 -33.15 -15.37 20.56
N ILE A 147 -33.51 -15.20 21.84
CA ILE A 147 -33.92 -16.28 22.74
C ILE A 147 -35.38 -16.08 23.12
N ASN A 148 -36.24 -17.02 22.72
CA ASN A 148 -37.65 -17.06 23.12
C ASN A 148 -37.84 -18.06 24.26
N TYR A 149 -38.61 -17.70 25.29
CA TYR A 149 -39.04 -18.61 26.33
C TYR A 149 -40.57 -18.56 26.49
N SER A 150 -41.18 -19.69 26.88
CA SER A 150 -42.61 -19.79 27.20
C SER A 150 -42.75 -20.56 28.50
N SER A 151 -43.33 -19.94 29.53
CA SER A 151 -43.68 -20.61 30.78
C SER A 151 -45.11 -21.13 30.70
N VAL A 152 -45.32 -22.43 30.93
CA VAL A 152 -46.65 -23.00 31.20
C VAL A 152 -46.81 -23.04 32.72
N GLU A 153 -47.72 -22.24 33.27
CA GLU A 153 -48.11 -22.41 34.67
C GLU A 153 -48.99 -23.65 34.80
N THR A 154 -48.44 -24.72 35.39
CA THR A 154 -49.25 -25.85 35.85
C THR A 154 -49.90 -25.46 37.18
N ILE A 155 -51.18 -25.09 37.15
CA ILE A 155 -51.97 -24.94 38.38
C ILE A 155 -52.18 -26.35 38.96
N ILE A 156 -51.58 -26.63 40.12
CA ILE A 156 -51.90 -27.81 40.91
C ILE A 156 -53.18 -27.49 41.68
N GLU A 157 -54.30 -28.07 41.25
CA GLU A 157 -55.55 -28.07 42.01
C GLU A 157 -55.35 -28.90 43.29
N ILE A 158 -55.19 -28.22 44.43
CA ILE A 158 -55.15 -28.88 45.73
C ILE A 158 -56.59 -29.28 46.06
N ALA A 159 -56.91 -30.57 45.95
CA ALA A 159 -58.17 -31.11 46.43
C ALA A 159 -58.27 -30.86 47.94
N ASP A 160 -59.21 -29.98 48.33
CA ASP A 160 -59.62 -29.77 49.72
C ASP A 160 -60.32 -31.04 50.21
N SER A 161 -59.64 -31.83 51.03
CA SER A 161 -60.25 -32.95 51.72
C SER A 161 -60.89 -32.44 53.01
N THR A 162 -62.10 -31.89 52.91
CA THR A 162 -63.04 -31.90 54.01
C THR A 162 -63.74 -33.26 54.04
N VAL A 163 -63.38 -34.13 54.99
CA VAL A 163 -64.28 -35.19 55.45
C VAL A 163 -64.45 -35.05 56.96
N THR A 164 -65.69 -34.75 57.30
CA THR A 164 -66.29 -34.64 58.62
C THR A 164 -66.59 -36.01 59.24
N GLU A 165 -66.58 -35.99 60.58
CA GLU A 165 -67.04 -36.97 61.59
C GLU A 165 -66.14 -38.17 61.92
#